data_AF-A0A2H6MTY9-F1
#
_entry.id   AF-A0A2H6MTY9-F1
#
_cell.length_a   1.000
_cell.length_b   1.000
_cell.length_c   1.000
_cell.angle_alpha   90.00
_cell.angle_beta   90.00
_cell.angle_gamma   90.00
#
_symmetry.space_group_name_H-M   'P 1'
#
loop_
_entity.id
_entity.type
_entity.pdbx_description
1 polymer ?
#
loop_
_entity_poly.entity_id
_entity_poly.type
_entity_poly.pdbx_seq_one_letter_code
_entity_poly.pdbx_strand_id
1 'polypeptide(L)'
;MNPMVPGLTGSKMSSSEEESKIDLLDRKEDVKKKLRKAFCEPGNVENNGVLSFIKHVLFPLRSEFVVLRDEKWGGNKTYTSYGDLEKDFAEQVVHPGDLKNSIEVALNKLLDPIREKFSSSQMRKLASCAYPDPSKTKSAMKGSTKNSDAEEVVPSRVDLRVGKVLSVEKHPDADALYVEKIDLGEAEPRTVVSGLVAFVPKEELQDRLVVLVCNMKPQKMRGVESQAMLLCAFSSGDPCQVEPLDPPAGSCPGERVFVEGFENGQPDDELKPKKKIF
;
A
#
# COMPACT_ATOMS: atom_id res chain seq x y z
N MET A 1 -33.97 -15.53 12.58
CA MET A 1 -33.10 -15.09 11.46
C MET A 1 -32.44 -13.79 11.87
N ASN A 2 -31.13 -13.65 11.67
CA ASN A 2 -30.46 -12.37 11.95
C ASN A 2 -30.93 -11.30 10.94
N PRO A 3 -31.10 -10.04 11.37
CA PRO A 3 -31.42 -8.95 10.47
C PRO A 3 -30.24 -8.66 9.52
N MET A 4 -30.55 -8.10 8.36
CA MET A 4 -29.52 -7.62 7.42
C MET A 4 -28.88 -6.36 8.00
N VAL A 5 -27.62 -6.46 8.42
CA VAL A 5 -26.88 -5.34 9.00
C VAL A 5 -26.41 -4.41 7.87
N PRO A 6 -26.75 -3.10 7.91
CA PRO A 6 -26.28 -2.13 6.94
C PRO A 6 -24.75 -2.05 6.90
N GLY A 7 -24.20 -1.73 5.72
CA GLY A 7 -22.76 -1.47 5.57
C GLY A 7 -22.33 -0.13 6.15
N LEU A 8 -21.01 0.05 6.29
CA LEU A 8 -20.44 1.31 6.81
C LEU A 8 -20.81 2.52 5.94
N THR A 9 -21.05 2.32 4.65
CA THR A 9 -21.49 3.35 3.70
C THR A 9 -23.00 3.60 3.71
N GLY A 10 -23.78 2.91 4.56
CA GLY A 10 -25.24 3.11 4.71
C GLY A 10 -26.11 2.22 3.82
N SER A 11 -25.51 1.43 2.91
CA SER A 11 -26.21 0.45 2.09
C SER A 11 -25.95 -0.98 2.59
N LYS A 12 -25.34 -1.85 1.79
CA LYS A 12 -25.07 -3.25 2.10
C LYS A 12 -23.56 -3.47 2.20
N MET A 13 -23.10 -4.22 3.22
CA MET A 13 -21.71 -4.70 3.21
C MET A 13 -21.52 -5.63 2.02
N SER A 14 -20.62 -5.25 1.09
CA SER A 14 -20.31 -6.05 -0.09
C SER A 14 -18.83 -6.39 -0.11
N SER A 15 -18.50 -7.66 -0.36
CA SER A 15 -17.10 -8.07 -0.56
C SER A 15 -16.47 -7.40 -1.80
N SER A 16 -17.31 -6.96 -2.74
CA SER A 16 -16.92 -6.33 -4.02
C SER A 16 -16.65 -4.83 -3.95
N GLU A 17 -17.03 -4.16 -2.86
CA GLU A 17 -16.77 -2.74 -2.64
C GLU A 17 -15.81 -2.57 -1.45
N GLU A 18 -14.54 -2.27 -1.74
CA GLU A 18 -13.50 -2.21 -0.70
C GLU A 18 -13.76 -1.17 0.39
N GLU A 19 -14.43 -0.06 0.06
CA GLU A 19 -14.77 0.99 1.01
C GLU A 19 -16.05 0.67 1.81
N SER A 20 -16.85 -0.31 1.39
CA SER A 20 -18.09 -0.71 2.07
C SER A 20 -17.86 -1.60 3.30
N LYS A 21 -16.67 -2.20 3.41
CA LYS A 21 -16.31 -3.20 4.42
C LYS A 21 -15.01 -2.85 5.15
N ILE A 22 -14.95 -3.15 6.44
CA ILE A 22 -13.68 -3.21 7.18
C ILE A 22 -13.22 -4.66 7.15
N ASP A 23 -12.02 -4.89 6.60
CA ASP A 23 -11.39 -6.20 6.62
C ASP A 23 -10.79 -6.49 8.01
N LEU A 24 -10.75 -7.76 8.40
CA LEU A 24 -10.12 -8.19 9.65
C LEU A 24 -8.62 -7.88 9.66
N LEU A 25 -8.00 -7.79 8.47
CA LEU A 25 -6.58 -7.50 8.30
C LEU A 25 -6.29 -6.06 7.86
N ASP A 26 -7.30 -5.19 7.78
CA ASP A 26 -7.10 -3.76 7.51
C ASP A 26 -6.16 -3.15 8.54
N ARG A 27 -5.29 -2.22 8.14
CA ARG A 27 -4.42 -1.51 9.09
C ARG A 27 -5.22 -0.49 9.90
N LYS A 28 -4.63 0.02 10.99
CA LYS A 28 -5.29 1.01 11.87
C LYS A 28 -5.71 2.26 11.07
N GLU A 29 -4.86 2.68 10.13
CA GLU A 29 -5.08 3.84 9.27
C GLU A 29 -6.23 3.61 8.28
N ASP A 30 -6.36 2.40 7.74
CA ASP A 30 -7.41 2.03 6.79
C ASP A 30 -8.77 1.94 7.49
N VAL A 31 -8.83 1.34 8.67
CA VAL A 31 -10.02 1.33 9.53
C VAL A 31 -10.48 2.76 9.82
N LYS A 32 -9.56 3.64 10.22
CA LYS A 32 -9.84 5.06 10.46
C LYS A 32 -10.39 5.76 9.21
N LYS A 33 -9.76 5.55 8.05
CA LYS A 33 -10.18 6.14 6.78
C LYS A 33 -11.60 5.68 6.39
N LYS A 34 -11.90 4.39 6.52
CA LYS A 34 -13.21 3.81 6.22
C LYS A 34 -14.29 4.31 7.17
N LEU A 35 -14.01 4.35 8.49
CA LEU A 35 -14.95 4.91 9.48
C LEU A 35 -15.21 6.40 9.28
N ARG A 36 -14.20 7.18 8.88
CA ARG A 36 -14.41 8.60 8.55
C ARG A 36 -15.39 8.77 7.39
N LYS A 37 -15.23 7.97 6.33
CA LYS A 37 -16.11 7.96 5.15
C LYS A 37 -17.49 7.35 5.39
N ALA A 38 -17.65 6.57 6.46
CA ALA A 38 -18.92 5.92 6.79
C ALA A 38 -20.06 6.95 6.89
N PHE A 39 -21.23 6.62 6.36
CA PHE A 39 -22.38 7.51 6.46
C PHE A 39 -22.92 7.49 7.90
N CYS A 40 -23.01 8.66 8.52
CA CYS A 40 -23.51 8.82 9.89
C CYS A 40 -24.07 10.22 10.04
N GLU A 41 -25.35 10.37 9.74
CA GLU A 41 -26.08 11.62 9.84
C GLU A 41 -26.48 11.88 11.31
N PRO A 42 -26.31 13.11 11.83
CA PRO A 42 -26.73 13.44 13.19
C PRO A 42 -28.22 13.17 13.43
N GLY A 43 -28.57 12.47 14.51
CA GLY A 43 -29.97 12.17 14.87
C GLY A 43 -30.62 11.02 14.10
N ASN A 44 -30.01 10.51 13.03
CA ASN A 44 -30.56 9.42 12.23
C ASN A 44 -30.24 8.04 12.86
N VAL A 45 -31.27 7.36 13.36
CA VAL A 45 -31.16 6.04 14.01
C VAL A 45 -31.59 4.86 13.13
N GLU A 46 -32.49 5.08 12.16
CA GLU A 46 -33.10 4.00 11.37
C GLU A 46 -32.17 3.45 10.26
N ASN A 47 -31.41 4.32 9.58
CA ASN A 47 -30.54 3.94 8.46
C ASN A 47 -29.07 4.26 8.72
N ASN A 48 -28.60 3.89 9.90
CA ASN A 48 -27.25 4.22 10.36
C ASN A 48 -26.39 2.96 10.53
N GLY A 49 -25.49 2.74 9.58
CA GLY A 49 -24.56 1.60 9.60
C GLY A 49 -23.59 1.63 10.79
N VAL A 50 -23.27 2.83 11.29
CA VAL A 50 -22.38 3.02 12.45
C VAL A 50 -23.07 2.57 13.73
N LEU A 51 -24.33 2.98 13.95
CA LEU A 51 -25.15 2.52 15.07
C LEU A 51 -25.49 1.03 14.98
N SER A 52 -25.77 0.53 13.78
CA SER A 52 -26.05 -0.89 13.53
C SER A 52 -24.84 -1.76 13.87
N PHE A 53 -23.63 -1.31 13.52
CA PHE A 53 -22.40 -2.00 13.88
C PHE A 53 -22.19 -2.06 15.40
N ILE A 54 -22.48 -0.97 16.12
CA ILE A 54 -22.43 -0.99 17.58
C ILE A 54 -23.44 -2.02 18.12
N LYS A 55 -24.71 -1.96 17.69
CA LYS A 55 -25.80 -2.83 18.16
C LYS A 55 -25.47 -4.32 18.01
N HIS A 56 -24.96 -4.70 16.85
CA HIS A 56 -24.83 -6.11 16.46
C HIS A 56 -23.44 -6.68 16.66
N VAL A 57 -22.39 -5.85 16.75
CA VAL A 57 -21.00 -6.32 16.84
C VAL A 57 -20.34 -5.90 18.14
N LEU A 58 -20.31 -4.61 18.47
CA LEU A 58 -19.52 -4.13 19.61
C LEU A 58 -20.22 -4.29 20.96
N PHE A 59 -21.51 -3.95 21.01
CA PHE A 59 -22.31 -3.99 22.23
C PHE A 59 -22.42 -5.43 22.79
N PRO A 60 -22.66 -6.48 21.99
CA PRO A 60 -22.75 -7.85 22.49
C PRO A 60 -21.46 -8.41 23.08
N LEU A 61 -20.28 -7.84 22.77
CA LEU A 61 -18.99 -8.34 23.26
C LEU A 61 -18.80 -8.11 24.76
N ARG A 62 -19.36 -7.02 25.29
CA ARG A 62 -19.19 -6.64 26.71
C ARG A 62 -20.49 -6.21 27.40
N SER A 63 -21.62 -6.22 26.69
CA SER A 63 -22.90 -5.66 27.16
C SER A 63 -22.83 -4.19 27.58
N GLU A 64 -21.81 -3.48 27.11
CA GLU A 64 -21.63 -2.05 27.32
C GLU A 64 -20.88 -1.44 26.12
N PHE A 65 -21.04 -0.13 25.92
CA PHE A 65 -20.29 0.62 24.93
C PHE A 65 -19.88 1.99 25.49
N VAL A 66 -18.61 2.35 25.33
CA VAL A 66 -18.07 3.63 25.81
C VAL A 66 -17.98 4.60 24.65
N VAL A 67 -18.68 5.73 24.76
CA VAL A 67 -18.52 6.87 23.84
C VAL A 67 -17.47 7.80 24.40
N LEU A 68 -16.40 7.99 23.62
CA LEU A 68 -15.31 8.92 23.88
C LEU A 68 -15.71 10.31 23.38
N ARG A 69 -15.76 11.28 24.29
CA ARG A 69 -16.22 12.63 23.99
C ARG A 69 -15.51 13.63 24.90
N ASP A 70 -15.25 14.82 24.38
CA ASP A 70 -14.57 15.88 25.12
C ASP A 70 -15.37 16.33 26.36
N GLU A 71 -14.65 16.73 27.41
CA GLU A 71 -15.23 17.27 28.66
C GLU A 71 -16.21 18.43 28.40
N LYS A 72 -15.94 19.25 27.39
CA LYS A 72 -16.79 20.37 26.97
C LYS A 72 -18.23 19.94 26.64
N TRP A 73 -18.41 18.71 26.18
CA TRP A 73 -19.70 18.16 25.76
C TRP A 73 -20.23 17.12 26.75
N GLY A 74 -19.70 17.08 27.98
CA GLY A 74 -20.14 16.16 29.04
C GLY A 74 -19.29 14.90 29.18
N GLY A 75 -18.09 14.87 28.57
CA GLY A 75 -17.09 13.84 28.79
C GLY A 75 -17.48 12.45 28.27
N ASN A 76 -16.62 11.48 28.57
CA ASN A 76 -16.81 10.08 28.21
C ASN A 76 -18.03 9.51 28.94
N LYS A 77 -18.86 8.76 28.21
CA LYS A 77 -20.08 8.14 28.76
C LYS A 77 -20.12 6.66 28.41
N THR A 78 -20.39 5.83 29.41
CA THR A 78 -20.59 4.39 29.25
C THR A 78 -22.08 4.09 29.17
N TYR A 79 -22.49 3.38 28.12
CA TYR A 79 -23.86 2.94 27.90
C TYR A 79 -23.96 1.45 28.19
N THR A 80 -24.80 1.07 29.15
CA THR A 80 -25.11 -0.32 29.51
C THR A 80 -26.38 -0.84 28.84
N SER A 81 -27.13 0.05 28.18
CA SER A 81 -28.25 -0.29 27.31
C SER A 81 -28.06 0.36 25.94
N TYR A 82 -28.33 -0.39 24.86
CA TYR A 82 -28.28 0.15 23.50
C TYR A 82 -29.37 1.23 23.28
N GLY A 83 -30.54 1.07 23.90
CA GLY A 83 -31.64 2.03 23.77
C GLY A 83 -31.26 3.42 24.30
N ASP A 84 -30.43 3.50 25.34
CA ASP A 84 -29.96 4.78 25.88
C ASP A 84 -28.99 5.47 24.92
N LEU A 85 -28.14 4.70 24.23
CA LEU A 85 -27.25 5.23 23.20
C LEU A 85 -28.03 5.71 21.97
N GLU A 86 -29.02 4.94 21.53
CA GLU A 86 -29.88 5.28 20.41
C GLU A 86 -30.67 6.56 20.69
N LYS A 87 -31.21 6.70 21.90
CA LYS A 87 -31.90 7.91 22.36
C LYS A 87 -30.97 9.12 22.37
N ASP A 88 -29.81 9.03 23.00
CA ASP A 88 -28.86 10.15 23.08
C ASP A 88 -28.31 10.55 21.70
N PHE A 89 -28.22 9.61 20.76
CA PHE A 89 -27.88 9.91 19.37
C PHE A 89 -29.03 10.60 18.63
N ALA A 90 -30.28 10.15 18.82
CA ALA A 90 -31.48 10.77 18.25
C ALA A 90 -31.67 12.21 18.74
N GLU A 91 -31.39 12.47 20.02
CA GLU A 91 -31.41 13.80 20.64
C GLU A 91 -30.19 14.67 20.26
N GLN A 92 -29.28 14.16 19.42
CA GLN A 92 -28.06 14.84 18.96
C GLN A 92 -27.08 15.23 20.09
N VAL A 93 -27.20 14.57 21.25
CA VAL A 93 -26.29 14.72 22.39
C VAL A 93 -24.96 14.02 22.08
N VAL A 94 -25.01 12.93 21.31
CA VAL A 94 -23.81 12.24 20.80
C VAL A 94 -23.55 12.67 19.36
N HIS A 95 -22.39 13.29 19.13
CA HIS A 95 -21.99 13.70 17.79
C HIS A 95 -21.52 12.49 16.94
N PRO A 96 -21.82 12.44 15.64
CA PRO A 96 -21.37 11.36 14.75
C PRO A 96 -19.85 11.12 14.75
N GLY A 97 -19.06 12.19 14.89
CA GLY A 97 -17.60 12.11 14.96
C GLY A 97 -17.11 11.34 16.19
N ASP A 98 -17.72 11.60 17.35
CA ASP A 98 -17.39 10.94 18.62
C ASP A 98 -17.77 9.47 18.55
N LEU A 99 -18.93 9.16 17.98
CA LEU A 99 -19.40 7.79 17.77
C LEU A 99 -18.43 6.99 16.89
N LYS A 100 -18.00 7.57 15.76
CA LYS A 100 -17.01 6.96 14.85
C LYS A 100 -15.66 6.74 15.51
N ASN A 101 -15.18 7.72 16.29
CA ASN A 101 -13.90 7.62 17.02
C ASN A 101 -13.96 6.53 18.10
N SER A 102 -15.08 6.43 18.81
CA SER A 102 -15.31 5.41 19.83
C SER A 102 -15.28 4.01 19.23
N ILE A 103 -15.89 3.83 18.06
CA ILE A 103 -15.82 2.59 17.28
C ILE A 103 -14.39 2.32 16.82
N GLU A 104 -13.68 3.31 16.29
CA GLU A 104 -12.29 3.16 15.84
C GLU A 104 -11.42 2.57 16.95
N VAL A 105 -11.54 3.08 18.17
CA VAL A 105 -10.77 2.61 19.33
C VAL A 105 -11.18 1.19 19.74
N ALA A 106 -12.48 0.92 19.85
CA ALA A 106 -12.99 -0.40 20.26
C ALA A 106 -12.65 -1.49 19.22
N LEU A 107 -12.83 -1.16 17.93
CA LEU A 107 -12.60 -2.09 16.83
C LEU A 107 -11.11 -2.40 16.66
N ASN A 108 -10.23 -1.40 16.75
CA ASN A 108 -8.79 -1.68 16.66
C ASN A 108 -8.30 -2.59 17.80
N LYS A 109 -8.82 -2.44 19.02
CA LYS A 109 -8.53 -3.37 20.12
C LYS A 109 -8.94 -4.81 19.82
N LEU A 110 -10.04 -4.99 19.08
CA LEU A 110 -10.51 -6.31 18.65
C LEU A 110 -9.66 -6.89 17.51
N LEU A 111 -9.23 -6.05 16.57
CA LEU A 111 -8.47 -6.46 15.38
C LEU A 111 -6.97 -6.66 15.65
N ASP A 112 -6.39 -5.95 16.62
CA ASP A 112 -4.95 -6.03 16.94
C ASP A 112 -4.43 -7.46 17.17
N PRO A 113 -5.06 -8.34 17.99
CA PRO A 113 -4.58 -9.70 18.15
C PRO A 113 -4.73 -10.56 16.87
N ILE A 114 -5.68 -10.22 15.99
CA ILE A 114 -5.86 -10.91 14.71
C ILE A 114 -4.72 -10.52 13.76
N ARG A 115 -4.45 -9.22 13.64
CA ARG A 115 -3.35 -8.67 12.82
C ARG A 115 -2.00 -9.22 13.27
N GLU A 116 -1.78 -9.29 14.58
CA GLU A 116 -0.55 -9.84 15.15
C GLU A 116 -0.36 -11.31 14.76
N LYS A 117 -1.40 -12.15 14.92
CA LYS A 117 -1.34 -13.56 14.48
C LYS A 117 -1.07 -13.71 12.98
N PHE A 118 -1.66 -12.83 12.17
CA PHE A 118 -1.49 -12.81 10.73
C PHE A 118 -0.21 -12.09 10.25
N SER A 119 0.63 -11.58 11.16
CA SER A 119 1.92 -10.97 10.81
C SER A 119 3.02 -12.01 10.54
N SER A 120 2.83 -13.25 10.99
CA SER A 120 3.78 -14.34 10.76
C SER A 120 3.94 -14.69 9.28
N SER A 121 5.15 -15.06 8.85
CA SER A 121 5.48 -15.36 7.45
C SER A 121 4.55 -16.42 6.84
N GLN A 122 4.19 -17.44 7.61
CA GLN A 122 3.27 -18.51 7.18
C GLN A 122 1.85 -17.98 6.93
N MET A 123 1.30 -17.19 7.86
CA MET A 123 -0.06 -16.66 7.75
C MET A 123 -0.18 -15.61 6.64
N ARG A 124 0.86 -14.80 6.42
CA ARG A 124 0.91 -13.85 5.30
C ARG A 124 0.87 -14.57 3.95
N LYS A 125 1.66 -15.65 3.80
CA LYS A 125 1.63 -16.49 2.59
C LYS A 125 0.24 -17.10 2.38
N LEU A 126 -0.35 -17.70 3.42
CA LEU A 126 -1.69 -18.28 3.35
C LEU A 126 -2.74 -17.27 2.89
N ALA A 127 -2.77 -16.08 3.49
CA ALA A 127 -3.73 -15.03 3.13
C ALA A 127 -3.55 -14.59 1.67
N SER A 128 -2.30 -14.44 1.20
CA SER A 128 -2.02 -14.06 -0.19
C SER A 128 -2.39 -15.14 -1.21
N CYS A 129 -2.27 -16.41 -0.87
CA CYS A 129 -2.68 -17.52 -1.73
C CYS A 129 -4.20 -17.71 -1.77
N ALA A 130 -4.89 -17.50 -0.64
CA ALA A 130 -6.33 -17.71 -0.52
C ALA A 130 -7.14 -16.56 -1.13
N TYR A 131 -6.67 -15.32 -0.97
CA TYR A 131 -7.32 -14.12 -1.48
C TYR A 131 -6.30 -13.33 -2.33
N PRO A 132 -5.95 -13.84 -3.52
CA PRO A 132 -5.12 -13.11 -4.46
C PRO A 132 -5.83 -11.82 -4.84
N ASP A 133 -5.13 -10.70 -4.72
CA ASP A 133 -5.68 -9.38 -4.90
C ASP A 133 -6.33 -9.26 -6.31
N PRO A 134 -7.65 -9.00 -6.42
CA PRO A 134 -8.32 -8.92 -7.72
C PRO A 134 -7.80 -7.76 -8.57
N SER A 135 -7.12 -6.77 -7.98
CA SER A 135 -6.36 -5.74 -8.73
C SER A 135 -5.21 -6.33 -9.57
N LYS A 136 -4.69 -7.51 -9.20
CA LYS A 136 -3.71 -8.25 -10.00
C LYS A 136 -4.33 -9.21 -11.03
N THR A 137 -5.63 -9.49 -10.94
CA THR A 137 -6.30 -10.52 -11.76
C THR A 137 -7.25 -9.93 -12.82
N LYS A 138 -7.70 -8.68 -12.67
CA LYS A 138 -8.68 -8.04 -13.57
C LYS A 138 -8.10 -7.33 -14.82
N SER A 139 -6.79 -7.23 -14.97
CA SER A 139 -6.13 -6.58 -16.12
C SER A 139 -6.15 -7.42 -17.42
N ALA A 140 -6.76 -8.61 -17.43
CA ALA A 140 -6.75 -9.50 -18.60
C ALA A 140 -7.95 -9.40 -19.55
N MET A 141 -9.07 -8.73 -19.21
CA MET A 141 -10.28 -8.74 -20.08
C MET A 141 -11.13 -7.47 -19.98
N LYS A 142 -10.75 -6.39 -20.68
CA LYS A 142 -11.62 -5.51 -21.51
C LYS A 142 -11.01 -4.12 -21.67
N GLY A 143 -10.63 -3.79 -22.90
CA GLY A 143 -10.21 -2.46 -23.31
C GLY A 143 -11.37 -1.51 -23.67
N SER A 144 -11.11 -0.22 -23.39
CA SER A 144 -11.60 1.06 -23.96
C SER A 144 -13.09 1.44 -23.90
N THR A 145 -13.43 2.58 -23.24
CA THR A 145 -13.57 3.91 -23.89
C THR A 145 -13.82 5.05 -22.85
N LYS A 146 -12.94 6.06 -22.85
CA LYS A 146 -13.01 7.48 -22.36
C LYS A 146 -13.31 7.87 -20.89
N ASN A 147 -12.33 8.63 -20.35
CA ASN A 147 -12.34 9.76 -19.39
C ASN A 147 -12.76 9.56 -17.92
N SER A 148 -11.78 9.34 -17.04
CA SER A 148 -11.33 10.28 -15.98
C SER A 148 -10.42 9.56 -14.96
N ASP A 149 -9.31 10.21 -14.61
CA ASP A 149 -8.21 9.84 -13.71
C ASP A 149 -8.43 8.77 -12.62
N ALA A 150 -7.91 7.58 -12.88
CA ALA A 150 -7.10 6.78 -11.96
C ALA A 150 -6.14 5.98 -12.83
N GLU A 151 -4.91 6.49 -13.06
CA GLU A 151 -3.94 5.83 -13.93
C GLU A 151 -3.59 4.45 -13.38
N GLU A 152 -3.99 3.41 -14.10
CA GLU A 152 -3.73 2.01 -13.78
C GLU A 152 -2.22 1.77 -13.62
N VAL A 153 -1.83 1.04 -12.58
CA VAL A 153 -0.43 0.69 -12.32
C VAL A 153 -0.09 -0.52 -13.19
N VAL A 154 0.41 -0.25 -14.39
CA VAL A 154 0.86 -1.27 -15.34
C VAL A 154 2.39 -1.24 -15.47
N PRO A 155 3.06 -2.40 -15.67
CA PRO A 155 4.53 -2.46 -15.68
C PRO A 155 5.15 -1.64 -16.81
N SER A 156 4.45 -1.44 -17.93
CA SER A 156 4.93 -0.63 -19.06
C SER A 156 5.17 0.84 -18.73
N ARG A 157 4.64 1.34 -17.60
CA ARG A 157 4.85 2.72 -17.12
C ARG A 157 6.25 2.93 -16.54
N VAL A 158 6.92 1.86 -16.14
CA VAL A 158 8.30 1.89 -15.66
C VAL A 158 9.22 1.79 -16.88
N ASP A 159 10.15 2.74 -17.02
CA ASP A 159 11.16 2.71 -18.07
C ASP A 159 12.29 1.78 -17.63
N LEU A 160 12.19 0.51 -18.03
CA LEU A 160 13.23 -0.48 -17.78
C LEU A 160 14.15 -0.60 -18.99
N ARG A 161 15.46 -0.48 -18.77
CA ARG A 161 16.46 -0.60 -19.83
C ARG A 161 17.66 -1.41 -19.40
N VAL A 162 18.30 -2.04 -20.38
CA VAL A 162 19.62 -2.63 -20.23
C VAL A 162 20.65 -1.51 -20.14
N GLY A 163 21.57 -1.60 -19.19
CA GLY A 163 22.72 -0.71 -19.10
C GLY A 163 24.02 -1.47 -18.92
N LYS A 164 25.12 -0.88 -19.38
CA LYS A 164 26.46 -1.40 -19.17
C LYS A 164 27.20 -0.57 -18.13
N VAL A 165 27.70 -1.22 -17.10
CA VAL A 165 28.52 -0.57 -16.07
C VAL A 165 29.90 -0.25 -16.63
N LEU A 166 30.23 1.04 -16.73
CA LEU A 166 31.51 1.53 -17.25
C LEU A 166 32.56 1.68 -16.16
N SER A 167 32.15 2.13 -14.97
CA SER A 167 33.03 2.25 -13.82
C SER A 167 32.26 2.06 -12.51
N VAL A 168 32.95 1.52 -11.50
CA VAL A 168 32.41 1.30 -10.15
C VAL A 168 33.40 1.85 -9.13
N GLU A 169 32.96 2.80 -8.33
CA GLU A 169 33.76 3.40 -7.26
C GLU A 169 33.03 3.28 -5.92
N LYS A 170 33.74 3.08 -4.81
CA LYS A 170 33.11 3.16 -3.48
C LYS A 170 32.67 4.59 -3.22
N HIS A 171 31.47 4.74 -2.66
CA HIS A 171 30.94 6.06 -2.34
C HIS A 171 31.85 6.75 -1.30
N PRO A 172 32.22 8.04 -1.49
CA PRO A 172 33.18 8.74 -0.63
C PRO A 172 32.74 8.81 0.84
N ASP A 173 31.43 9.03 1.05
CA ASP A 173 30.85 9.23 2.38
C ASP A 173 29.93 8.07 2.85
N ALA A 174 30.04 6.88 2.24
CA ALA A 174 29.17 5.73 2.60
C ALA A 174 29.78 4.36 2.31
N ASP A 175 30.01 3.57 3.36
CA ASP A 175 30.68 2.25 3.24
C ASP A 175 29.85 1.18 2.53
N ALA A 176 28.52 1.33 2.53
CA ALA A 176 27.60 0.35 1.94
C ALA A 176 27.25 0.65 0.48
N LEU A 177 27.71 1.78 -0.08
CA LEU A 177 27.27 2.26 -1.39
C LEU A 177 28.41 2.26 -2.41
N TYR A 178 28.07 1.88 -3.63
CA TYR A 178 28.87 2.13 -4.82
C TYR A 178 28.30 3.33 -5.58
N VAL A 179 29.17 3.99 -6.35
CA VAL A 179 28.82 5.00 -7.35
C VAL A 179 29.25 4.44 -8.70
N GLU A 180 28.28 4.18 -9.55
CA GLU A 180 28.50 3.62 -10.88
C GLU A 180 28.26 4.64 -11.99
N LYS A 181 29.07 4.58 -13.04
CA LYS A 181 28.75 5.19 -14.34
C LYS A 181 28.19 4.12 -15.26
N ILE A 182 26.96 4.31 -15.72
CA ILE A 182 26.25 3.30 -16.49
C ILE A 182 25.84 3.87 -17.85
N ASP A 183 26.26 3.20 -18.91
CA ASP A 183 25.83 3.46 -20.28
C ASP A 183 24.43 2.87 -20.51
N LEU A 184 23.50 3.72 -20.90
CA LEU A 184 22.10 3.40 -21.21
C LEU A 184 21.78 3.63 -22.70
N GLY A 185 22.79 3.69 -23.57
CA GLY A 185 22.61 4.04 -24.98
C GLY A 185 22.18 5.50 -25.20
N GLU A 186 22.36 6.35 -24.20
CA GLU A 186 22.07 7.78 -24.23
C GLU A 186 23.32 8.58 -24.65
N ALA A 187 23.19 9.89 -24.83
CA ALA A 187 24.31 10.75 -25.20
C ALA A 187 25.42 10.78 -24.12
N GLU A 188 25.04 10.66 -22.85
CA GLU A 188 25.96 10.65 -21.71
C GLU A 188 25.61 9.50 -20.74
N PRO A 189 26.61 8.81 -20.17
CA PRO A 189 26.37 7.81 -19.13
C PRO A 189 25.75 8.42 -17.88
N ARG A 190 24.81 7.70 -17.27
CA ARG A 190 24.16 8.14 -16.03
C ARG A 190 24.98 7.76 -14.80
N THR A 191 24.84 8.58 -13.75
CA THR A 191 25.38 8.27 -12.42
C THR A 191 24.34 7.50 -11.63
N VAL A 192 24.72 6.34 -11.11
CA VAL A 192 23.86 5.47 -10.28
C VAL A 192 24.56 5.25 -8.94
N VAL A 193 23.76 5.16 -7.88
CA VAL A 193 24.25 4.83 -6.54
C VAL A 193 23.55 3.56 -6.07
N SER A 194 24.29 2.49 -5.85
CA SER A 194 23.74 1.18 -5.46
C SER A 194 24.25 0.73 -4.09
N GLY A 195 23.41 -0.02 -3.36
CA GLY A 195 23.73 -0.56 -2.03
C GLY A 195 24.38 -1.95 -2.08
N LEU A 196 25.29 -2.19 -3.03
CA LEU A 196 25.79 -3.54 -3.34
C LEU A 196 27.13 -3.92 -2.71
N VAL A 197 27.79 -3.02 -1.98
CA VAL A 197 29.16 -3.26 -1.45
C VAL A 197 29.27 -4.52 -0.60
N ALA A 198 28.23 -4.85 0.16
CA ALA A 198 28.22 -6.04 1.02
C ALA A 198 27.86 -7.34 0.28
N PHE A 199 27.40 -7.26 -0.97
CA PHE A 199 26.78 -8.36 -1.69
C PHE A 199 27.53 -8.75 -2.97
N VAL A 200 28.02 -7.76 -3.72
CA VAL A 200 28.66 -7.98 -5.02
C VAL A 200 30.00 -7.25 -5.04
N PRO A 201 31.11 -7.97 -5.32
CA PRO A 201 32.41 -7.33 -5.43
C PRO A 201 32.49 -6.44 -6.67
N LYS A 202 33.30 -5.37 -6.60
CA LYS A 202 33.40 -4.36 -7.68
C LYS A 202 33.80 -4.99 -9.02
N GLU A 203 34.60 -6.05 -8.98
CA GLU A 203 35.14 -6.73 -10.15
C GLU A 203 34.05 -7.47 -10.93
N GLU A 204 32.98 -7.90 -10.25
CA GLU A 204 31.83 -8.57 -10.86
C GLU A 204 30.79 -7.58 -11.42
N LEU A 205 30.83 -6.33 -10.96
CA LEU A 205 29.98 -5.26 -11.49
C LEU A 205 30.63 -4.55 -12.67
N GLN A 206 31.96 -4.45 -12.70
CA GLN A 206 32.71 -3.81 -13.77
C GLN A 206 32.40 -4.48 -15.13
N ASP A 207 32.05 -3.68 -16.13
CA ASP A 207 31.68 -4.13 -17.48
C ASP A 207 30.46 -5.07 -17.56
N ARG A 208 29.73 -5.28 -16.45
CA ARG A 208 28.52 -6.10 -16.41
C ARG A 208 27.34 -5.40 -17.09
N LEU A 209 26.52 -6.18 -17.79
CA LEU A 209 25.19 -5.74 -18.23
C LEU A 209 24.19 -5.93 -17.10
N VAL A 210 23.40 -4.89 -16.82
CA VAL A 210 22.42 -4.87 -15.73
C VAL A 210 21.11 -4.26 -16.21
N VAL A 211 20.03 -4.49 -15.47
CA VAL A 211 18.72 -3.87 -15.74
C VAL A 211 18.50 -2.68 -14.82
N LEU A 212 18.08 -1.55 -15.38
CA LEU A 212 17.86 -0.30 -14.65
C LEU A 212 16.44 0.21 -14.80
N VAL A 213 15.98 0.94 -13.77
CA VAL A 213 14.81 1.82 -13.81
C VAL A 213 15.26 3.24 -14.13
N CYS A 214 14.85 3.78 -15.28
CA CYS A 214 15.38 5.01 -15.86
C CYS A 214 14.46 6.24 -15.72
N ASN A 215 13.19 6.06 -15.36
CA ASN A 215 12.23 7.16 -15.24
C ASN A 215 11.84 7.47 -13.78
N MET A 216 12.67 7.09 -12.80
CA MET A 216 12.49 7.59 -11.44
C MET A 216 13.05 9.00 -11.29
N LYS A 217 12.41 9.79 -10.44
CA LYS A 217 12.93 11.09 -10.04
C LYS A 217 14.34 10.93 -9.45
N PRO A 218 15.36 11.67 -9.93
CA PRO A 218 16.70 11.62 -9.38
C PRO A 218 16.70 11.91 -7.88
N GLN A 219 17.48 11.14 -7.13
CA GLN A 219 17.55 11.26 -5.68
C GLN A 219 19.00 11.32 -5.21
N LYS A 220 19.28 12.28 -4.31
CA LYS A 220 20.59 12.38 -3.67
C LYS A 220 20.73 11.34 -2.57
N MET A 221 21.79 10.56 -2.65
CA MET A 221 22.23 9.60 -1.64
C MET A 221 23.58 10.07 -1.14
N ARG A 222 23.62 10.56 0.10
CA ARG A 222 24.86 11.03 0.75
C ARG A 222 25.67 12.05 -0.08
N GLY A 223 24.99 12.91 -0.82
CA GLY A 223 25.58 14.01 -1.60
C GLY A 223 25.70 13.72 -3.10
N VAL A 224 25.78 12.47 -3.51
CA VAL A 224 25.81 12.05 -4.92
C VAL A 224 24.37 11.86 -5.43
N GLU A 225 24.06 12.39 -6.61
CA GLU A 225 22.74 12.25 -7.24
C GLU A 225 22.67 10.96 -8.07
N SER A 226 21.77 10.05 -7.70
CA SER A 226 21.46 8.86 -8.48
C SER A 226 20.37 9.18 -9.50
N GLN A 227 20.65 8.94 -10.78
CA GLN A 227 19.81 9.27 -11.94
C GLN A 227 19.05 8.05 -12.50
N ALA A 228 19.27 6.88 -11.91
CA ALA A 228 18.55 5.64 -12.17
C ALA A 228 18.68 4.72 -10.94
N MET A 229 18.04 3.57 -10.97
CA MET A 229 18.19 2.52 -9.95
C MET A 229 18.46 1.18 -10.61
N LEU A 230 19.44 0.46 -10.10
CA LEU A 230 19.75 -0.89 -10.52
C LEU A 230 18.71 -1.86 -9.94
N LEU A 231 18.15 -2.73 -10.79
CA LEU A 231 17.15 -3.72 -10.39
C LEU A 231 17.84 -5.02 -9.95
N CYS A 232 17.51 -5.49 -8.74
CA CYS A 232 18.10 -6.69 -8.15
C CYS A 232 17.03 -7.70 -7.74
N ALA A 233 17.39 -8.98 -7.76
CA ALA A 233 16.73 -10.01 -7.00
C ALA A 233 17.18 -9.97 -5.54
N PHE A 234 16.27 -10.25 -4.62
CA PHE A 234 16.55 -10.31 -3.18
C PHE A 234 15.94 -11.58 -2.59
N SER A 235 16.72 -12.28 -1.78
CA SER A 235 16.28 -13.44 -1.01
C SER A 235 16.38 -13.14 0.49
N SER A 236 15.25 -13.25 1.19
CA SER A 236 15.15 -13.00 2.64
C SER A 236 15.64 -14.16 3.50
N GLY A 237 16.58 -14.97 3.00
CA GLY A 237 17.19 -16.08 3.72
C GLY A 237 18.25 -15.63 4.74
N ASP A 238 18.82 -16.61 5.45
CA ASP A 238 20.05 -16.43 6.21
C ASP A 238 21.12 -17.36 5.61
N PRO A 239 22.13 -16.84 4.88
CA PRO A 239 22.43 -15.42 4.69
C PRO A 239 21.47 -14.70 3.72
N CYS A 240 21.30 -13.40 3.96
CA CYS A 240 20.62 -12.48 3.06
C CYS A 240 21.40 -12.33 1.75
N GLN A 241 20.72 -12.49 0.60
CA GLN A 241 21.36 -12.40 -0.71
C GLN A 241 20.68 -11.33 -1.57
N VAL A 242 21.51 -10.55 -2.28
CA VAL A 242 21.09 -9.55 -3.26
C VAL A 242 21.94 -9.76 -4.51
N GLU A 243 21.28 -9.93 -5.66
CA GLU A 243 21.95 -10.17 -6.94
C GLU A 243 21.37 -9.25 -8.02
N PRO A 244 22.20 -8.54 -8.82
CA PRO A 244 21.76 -7.79 -9.99
C PRO A 244 20.99 -8.68 -10.96
N LEU A 245 19.94 -8.13 -11.58
CA LEU A 245 19.26 -8.86 -12.66
C LEU A 245 20.11 -8.85 -13.93
N ASP A 246 20.31 -10.04 -14.49
CA ASP A 246 21.04 -10.24 -15.73
C ASP A 246 20.07 -10.16 -16.94
N PRO A 247 20.32 -9.27 -17.90
CA PRO A 247 19.61 -9.29 -19.16
C PRO A 247 20.06 -10.48 -20.04
N PRO A 248 19.30 -10.83 -21.09
CA PRO A 248 19.69 -11.88 -22.02
C PRO A 248 21.11 -11.67 -22.59
N ALA A 249 21.85 -12.76 -22.78
CA ALA A 249 23.19 -12.70 -23.35
C ALA A 249 23.16 -12.06 -24.75
N GLY A 250 23.98 -11.02 -24.95
CA GLY A 250 24.05 -10.27 -26.20
C GLY A 250 23.14 -9.04 -26.27
N SER A 251 22.43 -8.69 -25.20
CA SER A 251 21.65 -7.45 -25.12
C SER A 251 22.54 -6.20 -25.26
N CYS A 252 22.00 -5.13 -25.83
CA CYS A 252 22.72 -3.88 -26.04
C CYS A 252 22.36 -2.81 -24.98
N PRO A 253 23.28 -1.91 -24.60
CA PRO A 253 22.95 -0.75 -23.77
C PRO A 253 21.82 0.08 -24.36
N GLY A 254 20.85 0.44 -23.52
CA GLY A 254 19.65 1.19 -23.90
C GLY A 254 18.49 0.33 -24.43
N GLU A 255 18.71 -0.97 -24.61
CA GLU A 255 17.64 -1.87 -25.03
C GLU A 255 16.51 -1.91 -24.00
N ARG A 256 15.27 -1.83 -24.50
CA ARG A 256 14.09 -1.74 -23.67
C ARG A 256 13.74 -3.11 -23.07
N VAL A 257 13.60 -3.16 -21.76
CA VAL A 257 13.10 -4.32 -21.02
C VAL A 257 11.59 -4.12 -20.78
N PHE A 258 10.80 -5.16 -20.98
CA PHE A 258 9.36 -5.12 -20.80
C PHE A 258 8.84 -6.44 -20.26
N VAL A 259 7.62 -6.42 -19.72
CA VAL A 259 6.89 -7.61 -19.31
C VAL A 259 6.11 -8.12 -20.51
N GLU A 260 6.13 -9.43 -20.74
CA GLU A 260 5.35 -10.08 -21.81
C GLU A 260 3.88 -9.65 -21.74
N GLY A 261 3.32 -9.23 -22.89
CA GLY A 261 1.98 -8.65 -22.98
C GLY A 261 1.89 -7.13 -22.77
N PHE A 262 3.00 -6.46 -22.40
CA PHE A 262 3.06 -5.00 -22.17
C PHE A 262 4.08 -4.27 -23.06
N GLU A 263 4.50 -4.90 -24.16
CA GLU A 263 5.49 -4.41 -25.13
C GLU A 263 5.22 -3.00 -25.66
N ASN A 264 3.96 -2.71 -25.98
CA ASN A 264 3.56 -1.50 -26.69
C ASN A 264 3.20 -0.34 -25.75
N GLY A 265 3.22 -0.54 -24.43
CA GLY A 265 2.95 0.55 -23.50
C GLY A 265 4.04 1.62 -23.55
N GLN A 266 3.75 2.85 -23.14
CA GLN A 266 4.75 3.91 -23.02
C GLN A 266 5.10 4.13 -21.54
N PRO A 267 6.39 4.27 -21.20
CA PRO A 267 6.78 4.65 -19.86
C PRO A 267 6.32 6.08 -19.54
N ASP A 268 6.05 6.35 -18.26
CA ASP A 268 5.83 7.71 -17.78
C ASP A 268 7.13 8.53 -17.96
N ASP A 269 7.03 9.82 -18.26
CA ASP A 269 8.21 10.71 -18.34
C ASP A 269 9.01 10.73 -17.02
N GLU A 270 8.30 10.77 -15.89
CA GLU A 270 8.86 10.69 -14.54
C GLU A 270 7.85 10.02 -13.58
N LEU A 271 8.28 8.98 -12.87
CA LEU A 271 7.49 8.29 -11.85
C LEU A 271 7.29 9.18 -10.62
N LYS A 272 6.03 9.46 -10.31
CA LYS A 272 5.65 10.27 -9.14
C LYS A 272 5.62 9.40 -7.87
N PRO A 273 6.45 9.65 -6.84
CA PRO A 273 6.51 8.81 -5.64
C PRO A 273 5.17 8.68 -4.90
N LYS A 274 4.34 9.72 -4.94
CA LYS A 274 2.99 9.73 -4.33
C LYS A 274 2.03 8.72 -4.98
N LYS A 275 2.26 8.35 -6.23
CA LYS A 275 1.42 7.40 -6.98
C LYS A 275 1.81 5.94 -6.74
N LYS A 276 2.98 5.67 -6.13
CA LYS A 276 3.47 4.32 -5.78
C LYS A 276 3.37 3.32 -6.95
N ILE A 277 3.84 3.76 -8.12
CA ILE A 277 3.89 2.94 -9.35
C ILE A 277 5.02 1.90 -9.27
N PHE A 278 6.11 2.25 -8.58
CA PHE A 278 7.27 1.41 -8.25
C PHE A 278 7.48 1.44 -6.72
#